data_AF-A0A2S0URF8-F1
#
_entry.id   AF-A0A2S0URF8-F1
#
_cell.length_a   1.000
_cell.length_b   1.000
_cell.length_c   1.000
_cell.angle_alpha   90.00
_cell.angle_beta   90.00
_cell.angle_gamma   90.00
#
_symmetry.space_group_name_H-M   'P 1'
#
loop_
_entity.id
_entity.type
_entity.pdbx_description
1 polymer ?
#
loop_
_entity_poly.entity_id
_entity_poly.type
_entity_poly.pdbx_seq_one_letter_code
_entity_poly.pdbx_strand_id
1 'polypeptide(L)'
;MTGAEFLWPSRVNGSPHLSTRQYARIMRAWVTSIGLEPSAYGTHSMRRTKVAQIYKKTGNLRAVQLLLGHTKMDSTVRYLGVDLDDALALSETVDL
;
A
#
# COMPACT_ATOMS: atom_id res chain seq x y z
N MET A 1 -28.80 -5.31 19.82
CA MET A 1 -27.36 -5.00 19.64
C MET A 1 -26.97 -5.56 18.28
N THR A 2 -27.27 -4.86 17.19
CA THR A 2 -27.06 -5.38 15.83
C THR A 2 -25.59 -5.25 15.47
N GLY A 3 -24.96 -6.39 15.19
CA GLY A 3 -23.52 -6.52 14.93
C GLY A 3 -23.03 -5.57 13.83
N ALA A 4 -21.78 -5.13 13.95
CA ALA A 4 -21.18 -4.10 13.11
C ALA A 4 -21.51 -4.27 11.62
N GLU A 5 -22.23 -3.30 11.06
CA GLU A 5 -22.44 -3.21 9.62
C GLU A 5 -21.10 -3.02 8.90
N PHE A 6 -20.93 -3.67 7.76
CA PHE A 6 -19.72 -3.52 6.96
C PHE A 6 -19.64 -2.12 6.35
N LEU A 7 -18.50 -1.44 6.50
CA LEU A 7 -18.27 -0.10 5.94
C LEU A 7 -18.50 -0.04 4.42
N TRP A 8 -18.23 -1.14 3.70
CA TRP A 8 -18.54 -1.30 2.28
C TRP A 8 -19.49 -2.49 2.06
N PRO A 9 -20.81 -2.25 2.00
CA PRO A 9 -21.78 -3.31 1.76
C PRO A 9 -21.69 -3.84 0.32
N SER A 10 -22.08 -5.09 0.12
CA SER A 10 -22.20 -5.67 -1.22
C SER A 10 -23.55 -5.33 -1.85
N ARG A 11 -23.56 -5.22 -3.19
CA ARG A 11 -24.78 -5.05 -4.00
C ARG A 11 -25.37 -6.39 -4.46
N VAL A 12 -24.67 -7.50 -4.20
CA VAL A 12 -25.07 -8.86 -4.56
C VAL A 12 -25.84 -9.45 -3.40
N ASN A 13 -27.07 -9.89 -3.67
CA ASN A 13 -27.91 -10.61 -2.69
C ASN A 13 -27.17 -11.85 -2.16
N GLY A 14 -27.14 -12.02 -0.84
CA GLY A 14 -26.45 -13.12 -0.17
C GLY A 14 -24.96 -12.89 0.13
N SER A 15 -24.38 -11.74 -0.25
CA SER A 15 -23.04 -11.34 0.19
C SER A 15 -23.13 -10.10 1.08
N PRO A 16 -22.56 -10.11 2.30
CA PRO A 16 -22.74 -9.01 3.24
C PRO A 16 -21.82 -7.80 2.98
N HIS A 17 -20.70 -7.99 2.26
CA HIS A 17 -19.71 -6.93 2.04
C HIS A 17 -19.04 -7.02 0.68
N LEU A 18 -18.39 -5.93 0.28
CA LEU A 18 -17.60 -5.86 -0.96
C LEU A 18 -16.60 -7.03 -1.03
N SER A 19 -16.63 -7.77 -2.15
CA SER A 19 -15.66 -8.85 -2.38
C SER A 19 -14.33 -8.29 -2.89
N THR A 20 -13.26 -9.06 -2.66
CA THR A 20 -11.92 -8.75 -3.20
C THR A 20 -11.93 -8.59 -4.71
N ARG A 21 -12.70 -9.43 -5.43
CA ARG A 21 -12.88 -9.35 -6.88
C ARG A 21 -13.56 -8.04 -7.29
N GLN A 22 -14.58 -7.61 -6.57
CA GLN A 22 -15.25 -6.36 -6.87
C GLN A 22 -14.36 -5.15 -6.59
N TYR A 23 -13.58 -5.19 -5.51
CA TYR A 23 -12.58 -4.15 -5.25
C TYR A 23 -11.53 -4.07 -6.38
N ALA A 24 -11.02 -5.22 -6.85
CA ALA A 24 -10.09 -5.26 -7.98
C ALA A 24 -10.72 -4.69 -9.27
N ARG A 25 -12.01 -4.91 -9.53
CA ARG A 25 -12.72 -4.33 -10.68
C ARG A 25 -12.87 -2.81 -10.57
N ILE A 26 -13.23 -2.31 -9.40
CA ILE A 26 -13.32 -0.86 -9.13
C ILE A 26 -11.97 -0.21 -9.40
N MET A 27 -10.89 -0.80 -8.86
CA MET A 27 -9.55 -0.29 -9.07
C MET A 27 -9.13 -0.33 -10.54
N ARG A 28 -9.40 -1.43 -11.25
CA ARG A 28 -9.16 -1.51 -12.70
C ARG A 28 -9.89 -0.39 -13.46
N ALA A 29 -11.15 -0.13 -13.13
CA ALA A 29 -11.91 0.94 -13.78
C ALA A 29 -11.29 2.32 -13.53
N TRP A 30 -10.84 2.63 -12.31
CA TRP A 30 -10.13 3.87 -12.01
C TRP A 30 -8.83 4.02 -12.79
N VAL A 31 -8.02 2.95 -12.85
CA VAL A 31 -6.76 2.94 -13.60
C VAL A 31 -7.00 3.17 -15.09
N THR A 32 -7.99 2.50 -15.68
CA THR A 32 -8.39 2.73 -17.09
C THR A 32 -8.87 4.16 -17.31
N SER A 33 -9.63 4.73 -16.38
CA SER A 33 -10.21 6.08 -16.53
C SER A 33 -9.16 7.19 -16.61
N ILE A 34 -7.95 6.95 -16.09
CA ILE A 34 -6.82 7.87 -16.17
C ILE A 34 -5.81 7.49 -17.26
N GLY A 35 -6.17 6.57 -18.16
CA GLY A 35 -5.33 6.17 -19.30
C GLY A 35 -4.13 5.28 -18.97
N LEU A 36 -4.12 4.63 -17.80
CA LEU A 36 -3.05 3.74 -17.38
C LEU A 36 -3.36 2.27 -17.71
N GLU A 37 -2.31 1.48 -17.88
CA GLU A 37 -2.41 0.06 -18.24
C GLU A 37 -2.90 -0.80 -17.06
N PRO A 38 -4.13 -1.35 -17.08
CA PRO A 38 -4.73 -1.93 -15.88
C PRO A 38 -4.11 -3.25 -15.41
N SER A 39 -3.30 -3.92 -16.23
CA SER A 39 -2.53 -5.08 -15.80
C SER A 39 -1.34 -4.71 -14.90
N ALA A 40 -0.84 -3.48 -15.00
CA ALA A 40 0.29 -2.99 -14.21
C ALA A 40 -0.11 -2.51 -12.80
N TYR A 41 -1.40 -2.24 -12.57
CA TYR A 41 -1.88 -1.65 -11.31
C TYR A 41 -2.94 -2.53 -10.64
N GLY A 42 -2.78 -2.70 -9.33
CA GLY A 42 -3.73 -3.41 -8.46
C GLY A 42 -3.63 -2.97 -7.01
N THR A 43 -4.49 -3.51 -6.16
CA THR A 43 -4.59 -3.06 -4.74
C THR A 43 -3.26 -3.19 -3.99
N HIS A 44 -2.47 -4.21 -4.32
CA HIS A 44 -1.13 -4.38 -3.79
C HIS A 44 -0.13 -3.33 -4.31
N SER A 45 -0.21 -2.94 -5.59
CA SER A 45 0.64 -1.86 -6.12
C SER A 45 0.41 -0.54 -5.39
N MET A 46 -0.86 -0.21 -5.07
CA MET A 46 -1.19 1.00 -4.31
C MET A 46 -0.63 0.95 -2.90
N ARG A 47 -0.72 -0.21 -2.25
CA ARG A 47 -0.11 -0.44 -0.94
C ARG A 47 1.39 -0.19 -0.99
N ARG A 48 2.10 -0.74 -1.98
CA ARG A 48 3.54 -0.52 -2.20
C ARG A 48 3.87 0.95 -2.41
N THR A 49 3.16 1.63 -3.31
CA THR A 49 3.43 3.02 -3.66
C THR A 49 3.24 3.96 -2.47
N LYS A 50 2.16 3.81 -1.70
CA LYS A 50 1.89 4.69 -0.56
C LYS A 50 3.01 4.66 0.47
N VAL A 51 3.50 3.46 0.81
CA VAL A 51 4.55 3.32 1.82
C VAL A 51 5.92 3.72 1.31
N ALA A 52 6.22 3.46 0.03
CA ALA A 52 7.46 3.93 -0.60
C ALA A 52 7.54 5.46 -0.61
N GLN A 53 6.43 6.15 -0.89
CA GLN A 53 6.37 7.61 -0.82
C GLN A 53 6.53 8.14 0.61
N ILE A 54 6.00 7.45 1.62
CA ILE A 54 6.21 7.82 3.02
C ILE A 54 7.68 7.66 3.40
N TYR A 55 8.30 6.53 3.03
CA TYR A 55 9.71 6.30 3.29
C TYR A 55 10.59 7.36 2.63
N LYS A 56 10.40 7.60 1.32
CA LYS A 56 11.15 8.62 0.56
C LYS A 56 11.05 10.02 1.18
N LYS A 57 9.92 10.38 1.78
CA LYS A 57 9.72 11.70 2.40
C LYS A 57 10.24 11.81 3.82
N THR A 58 10.37 10.70 4.55
CA THR A 58 10.57 10.74 6.01
C THR A 58 11.78 9.96 6.50
N GLY A 59 12.33 9.06 5.71
CA GLY A 59 13.32 8.07 6.13
C GLY A 59 12.83 7.10 7.22
N ASN A 60 11.57 7.19 7.67
CA ASN A 60 11.11 6.49 8.87
C ASN A 60 10.63 5.07 8.55
N LEU A 61 11.58 4.13 8.54
CA LEU A 61 11.32 2.73 8.26
C LEU A 61 10.38 2.07 9.30
N ARG A 62 10.48 2.49 10.57
CA ARG A 62 9.63 1.96 11.65
C ARG A 62 8.17 2.35 11.47
N ALA A 63 7.90 3.59 11.08
CA ALA A 63 6.55 4.04 10.75
C ALA A 63 5.96 3.24 9.58
N VAL A 64 6.77 2.99 8.54
CA VAL A 64 6.33 2.17 7.39
C VAL A 64 6.04 0.73 7.80
N GLN A 65 6.87 0.12 8.66
CA GLN A 65 6.61 -1.23 9.18
C GLN A 65 5.24 -1.31 9.87
N LEU A 66 4.93 -0.34 10.72
CA LEU A 66 3.66 -0.28 11.45
C LEU A 66 2.47 -0.12 10.49
N LEU A 67 2.58 0.76 9.50
CA LEU A 67 1.54 0.97 8.48
C LEU A 67 1.31 -0.27 7.61
N LEU A 68 2.36 -1.06 7.37
CA LEU A 68 2.25 -2.34 6.67
C LEU A 68 1.78 -3.48 7.56
N GLY A 69 1.79 -3.32 8.89
CA GLY A 69 1.51 -4.42 9.81
C GLY A 69 2.53 -5.57 9.70
N HIS A 70 3.77 -5.27 9.31
CA HIS A 70 4.82 -6.29 9.24
C HIS A 70 5.36 -6.61 10.63
N THR A 71 5.41 -7.89 10.99
CA THR A 71 5.95 -8.33 12.29
C THR A 71 7.46 -8.08 12.38
N LYS A 72 8.19 -8.33 11.29
CA LYS A 72 9.65 -8.20 11.23
C LYS A 72 10.06 -6.97 10.44
N MET A 73 11.09 -6.26 10.90
CA MET A 73 11.64 -5.11 10.18
C MET A 73 12.23 -5.54 8.83
N ASP A 74 12.89 -6.70 8.79
CA ASP A 74 13.48 -7.27 7.56
C ASP A 74 12.47 -7.42 6.42
N SER A 75 11.22 -7.77 6.74
CA SER A 75 10.15 -7.82 5.74
C SER A 75 9.89 -6.47 5.10
N THR A 76 10.03 -5.38 5.87
CA THR A 76 9.83 -4.01 5.39
C THR A 76 11.01 -3.52 4.56
N VAL A 77 12.24 -3.81 5.00
CA VAL A 77 13.48 -3.55 4.23
C VAL A 77 13.37 -4.21 2.86
N ARG A 78 13.08 -5.52 2.81
CA ARG A 78 12.93 -6.27 1.56
C ARG A 78 11.75 -5.79 0.70
N TYR A 79 10.66 -5.37 1.32
CA TYR A 79 9.45 -4.93 0.60
C TYR A 79 9.65 -3.59 -0.11
N LEU A 80 10.38 -2.67 0.54
CA LEU A 80 10.74 -1.36 -0.01
C LEU A 80 11.95 -1.43 -0.93
N GLY A 81 12.82 -2.43 -0.77
CA GLY A 81 14.09 -2.51 -1.48
C GLY A 81 15.09 -1.48 -0.97
N VAL A 82 15.06 -1.17 0.33
CA VAL A 82 16.04 -0.26 0.95
C VAL A 82 17.42 -0.88 0.86
N ASP A 83 18.37 -0.14 0.32
CA ASP A 83 19.73 -0.62 0.03
C ASP A 83 20.82 0.27 0.66
N LEU A 84 22.07 0.00 0.29
CA LEU A 84 23.23 0.76 0.78
C LEU A 84 23.26 2.18 0.21
N ASP A 85 22.74 2.39 -1.00
CA ASP A 85 22.74 3.71 -1.66
C ASP A 85 21.78 4.66 -0.93
N ASP A 86 20.64 4.15 -0.42
CA ASP A 86 19.75 4.90 0.46
C ASP A 86 20.45 5.37 1.75
N ALA A 87 21.31 4.52 2.33
CA ALA A 87 22.07 4.87 3.54
C ALA A 87 23.16 5.91 3.25
N LEU A 88 23.84 5.81 2.10
CA LEU A 88 24.85 6.77 1.67
C LEU A 88 24.23 8.14 1.39
N ALA A 89 23.13 8.19 0.65
CA ALA A 89 22.41 9.45 0.38
C ALA A 89 21.94 10.15 1.66
N LEU A 90 21.48 9.37 2.66
CA LEU A 90 21.14 9.92 3.98
C LEU A 90 22.37 10.48 4.70
N SER A 91 23.52 9.80 4.64
CA SER A 91 24.77 10.28 5.25
C SER A 91 25.28 11.57 4.59
N GLU A 92 25.21 11.68 3.27
CA GLU A 92 25.65 12.88 2.54
C GLU A 92 24.78 14.10 2.81
N THR A 93 23.50 13.89 3.12
CA THR A 93 22.57 15.00 3.41
C THR A 93 22.71 15.52 4.85
N VAL A 94 23.31 14.73 5.75
CA VAL A 94 23.50 15.07 7.16
C VAL A 94 24.93 15.57 7.36
N ASP A 95 25.15 16.86 7.09
CA ASP A 95 26.33 17.57 7.59
C ASP A 95 26.11 17.91 9.07
N LEU A 96 27.09 17.59 9.92
CA LEU A 96 27.12 17.95 11.35
C LEU A 96 27.71 19.35 11.57
#